data_AF-A0A7J9NK24-F1
#
_entry.id   AF-A0A7J9NK24-F1
#
_cell.length_a   1.000
_cell.length_b   1.000
_cell.length_c   1.000
_cell.angle_alpha   90.00
_cell.angle_beta   90.00
_cell.angle_gamma   90.00
#
_symmetry.space_group_name_H-M   'P 1'
#
loop_
_entity.id
_entity.type
_entity.pdbx_description
1 polymer ?
#
loop_
_entity_poly.entity_id
_entity_poly.type
_entity_poly.pdbx_seq_one_letter_code
_entity_poly.pdbx_strand_id
1 'polypeptide(L)'
;MIIQKYTMIDNGAKKYLEYKLDDFEEIFIEIKSQNYLKAEELAENLKKSFNDAKNEAISKNDEEYANIFYLLDIYVDILNSISKLWQLLDNMDYPTSWGQLQNAIDGIKFLKKYILNPDELQINILENYLENLEKYYPYQLFGSPEYIFKKEECSICGRSPYDPECIHITGRLYMGEVAITLHKDLEDITGFSLVKNPKNKRCILKIKDFKKEEVEKTSYNILHTLIMGLKKPLLNFEGPVIKEGLLPREYFNTYDKNDECPCGSGKKYITCCYRRKYIKQTLYYYIKKEEISLK
;
A
#
# COMPACT_ATOMS: atom_id res chain seq x y z
N MET A 1 6.82 -9.24 33.70
CA MET A 1 6.31 -10.35 32.86
C MET A 1 5.32 -9.76 31.87
N ILE A 2 5.43 -10.10 30.58
CA ILE A 2 4.71 -9.52 29.41
C ILE A 2 5.43 -8.22 28.95
N ILE A 3 6.29 -8.14 27.92
CA ILE A 3 6.46 -8.87 26.64
C ILE A 3 7.97 -8.91 26.31
N GLN A 4 8.53 -10.11 26.12
CA GLN A 4 9.78 -10.39 25.39
C GLN A 4 9.48 -11.63 24.52
N LYS A 5 10.17 -11.76 23.37
CA LYS A 5 9.93 -12.67 22.22
C LYS A 5 9.12 -11.95 21.12
N TYR A 6 9.72 -11.44 20.05
CA TYR A 6 10.68 -12.11 19.18
C TYR A 6 11.93 -11.24 18.97
N THR A 7 13.08 -11.74 19.43
CA THR A 7 14.40 -11.31 18.99
C THR A 7 14.63 -11.92 17.62
N MET A 8 14.34 -11.20 16.54
CA MET A 8 14.63 -11.68 15.19
C MET A 8 15.61 -10.73 14.53
N ILE A 9 16.81 -10.69 15.14
CA ILE A 9 18.08 -11.00 14.49
C ILE A 9 19.01 -11.59 15.58
N ASP A 10 18.86 -12.87 15.95
CA ASP A 10 20.01 -13.61 16.50
C ASP A 10 20.93 -14.00 15.32
N ASN A 11 22.19 -14.36 15.59
CA ASN A 11 23.26 -14.54 14.62
C ASN A 11 22.93 -15.47 13.44
N GLY A 12 21.96 -16.38 13.58
CA GLY A 12 21.50 -17.28 12.52
C GLY A 12 20.64 -16.61 11.44
N ALA A 13 19.65 -15.82 11.85
CA ALA A 13 18.79 -15.04 10.94
C ALA A 13 19.59 -13.98 10.17
N LYS A 14 20.56 -13.36 10.85
CA LYS A 14 21.48 -12.39 10.26
C LYS A 14 22.26 -13.00 9.10
N LYS A 15 22.84 -14.18 9.32
CA LYS A 15 23.65 -14.89 8.34
C LYS A 15 22.82 -15.33 7.11
N TYR A 16 21.54 -15.62 7.29
CA TYR A 16 20.66 -15.95 6.17
C TYR A 16 20.20 -14.71 5.40
N LEU A 17 19.84 -13.63 6.12
CA LEU A 17 19.54 -12.32 5.52
C LEU A 17 20.73 -11.80 4.69
N GLU A 18 21.95 -11.89 5.23
CA GLU A 18 23.19 -11.55 4.52
C GLU A 18 23.34 -12.30 3.18
N TYR A 19 22.84 -13.54 3.09
CA TYR A 19 22.90 -14.34 1.87
C TYR A 19 21.80 -14.02 0.85
N LYS A 20 20.75 -13.29 1.27
CA LYS A 20 19.55 -13.02 0.47
C LYS A 20 19.31 -11.54 0.17
N LEU A 21 20.17 -10.65 0.69
CA LEU A 21 20.17 -9.23 0.35
C LEU A 21 20.34 -9.02 -1.16
N ASP A 22 21.23 -9.77 -1.81
CA ASP A 22 21.46 -9.71 -3.25
C ASP A 22 20.17 -10.00 -4.06
N ASP A 23 19.38 -11.00 -3.64
CA ASP A 23 18.12 -11.35 -4.31
C ASP A 23 17.07 -10.22 -4.17
N PHE A 24 17.00 -9.56 -3.00
CA PHE A 24 16.13 -8.39 -2.81
C PHE A 24 16.62 -7.18 -3.61
N GLU A 25 17.93 -6.97 -3.69
CA GLU A 25 18.55 -5.90 -4.47
C GLU A 25 18.22 -6.04 -5.95
N GLU A 26 18.29 -7.26 -6.49
CA GLU A 26 17.94 -7.52 -7.89
C GLU A 26 16.48 -7.15 -8.19
N ILE A 27 15.53 -7.58 -7.35
CA ILE A 27 14.11 -7.18 -7.47
C ILE A 27 13.98 -5.64 -7.46
N PHE A 28 14.69 -4.99 -6.55
CA PHE A 28 14.63 -3.54 -6.37
C PHE A 28 15.20 -2.77 -7.58
N ILE A 29 16.28 -3.28 -8.18
CA ILE A 29 16.90 -2.75 -9.40
C ILE A 29 15.93 -2.88 -10.59
N GLU A 30 15.26 -4.02 -10.73
CA GLU A 30 14.29 -4.24 -11.81
C GLU A 30 13.07 -3.32 -11.66
N ILE A 31 12.57 -3.12 -10.43
CA ILE A 31 11.51 -2.15 -10.15
C ILE A 31 11.95 -0.74 -10.59
N LYS A 32 13.12 -0.27 -10.14
CA LYS A 32 13.67 1.05 -10.52
C LYS A 32 13.79 1.24 -12.04
N SER A 33 14.17 0.16 -12.72
CA SER A 33 14.34 0.12 -14.17
C SER A 33 13.02 -0.05 -14.92
N GLN A 34 11.89 -0.08 -14.21
CA GLN A 34 10.52 -0.27 -14.75
C GLN A 34 10.34 -1.62 -15.47
N ASN A 35 11.16 -2.61 -15.13
CA ASN A 35 11.06 -3.96 -15.66
C ASN A 35 10.18 -4.83 -14.74
N TYR A 36 8.90 -4.47 -14.66
CA TYR A 36 7.97 -5.05 -13.69
C TYR A 36 7.76 -6.56 -13.86
N LEU A 37 7.81 -7.06 -15.09
CA LEU A 37 7.69 -8.50 -15.38
C LEU A 37 8.87 -9.28 -14.80
N LYS A 38 10.10 -8.74 -14.93
CA LYS A 38 11.28 -9.40 -14.35
C LYS A 38 11.27 -9.34 -12.83
N ALA A 39 10.87 -8.19 -12.26
CA ALA A 39 10.72 -8.06 -10.82
C ALA A 39 9.70 -9.08 -10.24
N GLU A 40 8.58 -9.31 -10.95
CA GLU A 40 7.58 -10.32 -10.56
C GLU A 40 8.15 -11.75 -10.65
N GLU A 41 8.86 -12.09 -11.73
CA GLU A 41 9.52 -13.39 -11.89
C GLU A 41 10.53 -13.67 -10.77
N LEU A 42 11.39 -12.69 -10.45
CA LEU A 42 12.37 -12.79 -9.37
C LEU A 42 11.68 -12.96 -8.00
N ALA A 43 10.62 -12.18 -7.75
CA ALA A 43 9.82 -12.31 -6.55
C ALA A 43 9.21 -13.71 -6.41
N GLU A 44 8.55 -14.25 -7.44
CA GLU A 44 7.96 -15.58 -7.41
C GLU A 44 8.98 -16.69 -7.12
N ASN A 45 10.15 -16.63 -7.75
CA ASN A 45 11.24 -17.57 -7.52
C ASN A 45 11.73 -17.51 -6.06
N LEU A 46 11.89 -16.31 -5.52
CA LEU A 46 12.34 -16.10 -4.14
C LEU A 46 11.30 -16.58 -3.12
N LYS A 47 10.00 -16.30 -3.35
CA LYS A 47 8.90 -16.82 -2.51
C LYS A 47 8.89 -18.34 -2.47
N LYS A 48 9.13 -19.00 -3.62
CA LYS A 48 9.21 -20.46 -3.67
C LYS A 48 10.33 -20.99 -2.78
N SER A 49 11.52 -20.41 -2.88
CA SER A 49 12.67 -20.74 -2.03
C SER A 49 12.36 -20.56 -0.53
N PHE A 50 11.70 -19.46 -0.15
CA PHE A 50 11.31 -19.23 1.24
C PHE A 50 10.24 -20.20 1.72
N ASN A 51 9.29 -20.57 0.88
CA ASN A 51 8.26 -21.54 1.25
C ASN A 51 8.87 -22.93 1.49
N ASP A 52 9.81 -23.37 0.67
CA ASP A 52 10.53 -24.63 0.85
C ASP A 52 11.29 -24.64 2.19
N ALA A 53 12.03 -23.57 2.49
CA ALA A 53 12.78 -23.44 3.74
C ALA A 53 11.88 -23.30 4.98
N LYS A 54 10.73 -22.62 4.84
CA LYS A 54 9.68 -22.55 5.87
C LYS A 54 9.14 -23.94 6.20
N ASN A 55 8.82 -24.74 5.19
CA ASN A 55 8.30 -26.09 5.38
C ASN A 55 9.34 -27.01 6.02
N GLU A 56 10.63 -26.85 5.67
CA GLU A 56 11.71 -27.54 6.34
C GLU A 56 11.78 -27.18 7.83
N ALA A 57 11.70 -25.88 8.18
CA ALA A 57 11.68 -25.42 9.57
C ALA A 57 10.48 -25.98 10.34
N ILE A 58 9.29 -25.98 9.73
CA ILE A 58 8.07 -26.58 10.32
C ILE A 58 8.29 -28.07 10.58
N SER A 59 8.86 -28.82 9.63
CA SER A 59 9.14 -30.26 9.79
C SER A 59 10.10 -30.57 10.95
N LYS A 60 10.97 -29.62 11.29
CA LYS A 60 11.92 -29.69 12.40
C LYS A 60 11.36 -29.14 13.71
N ASN A 61 10.10 -28.70 13.70
CA ASN A 61 9.44 -27.99 14.80
C ASN A 61 10.17 -26.71 15.23
N ASP A 62 10.78 -26.02 14.26
CA ASP A 62 11.55 -24.80 14.45
C ASP A 62 10.69 -23.56 14.14
N GLU A 63 9.98 -23.08 15.17
CA GLU A 63 9.08 -21.92 15.06
C GLU A 63 9.82 -20.65 14.64
N GLU A 64 11.03 -20.45 15.16
CA GLU A 64 11.80 -19.24 14.91
C GLU A 64 12.10 -19.13 13.42
N TYR A 65 12.70 -20.16 12.82
CA TYR A 65 13.01 -20.15 11.40
C TYR A 65 11.76 -20.13 10.51
N ALA A 66 10.70 -20.86 10.87
CA ALA A 66 9.44 -20.80 10.13
C ALA A 66 8.86 -19.37 10.09
N ASN A 67 8.93 -18.66 11.22
CA ASN A 67 8.51 -17.26 11.30
C ASN A 67 9.45 -16.32 10.51
N ILE A 68 10.77 -16.57 10.48
CA ILE A 68 11.71 -15.77 9.66
C ILE A 68 11.29 -15.84 8.20
N PHE A 69 11.14 -17.06 7.66
CA PHE A 69 10.80 -17.24 6.26
C PHE A 69 9.46 -16.63 5.89
N TYR A 70 8.48 -16.68 6.78
CA TYR A 70 7.22 -15.97 6.58
C TYR A 70 7.41 -14.45 6.51
N LEU A 71 8.22 -13.86 7.40
CA LEU A 71 8.48 -12.42 7.38
C LEU A 71 9.25 -11.97 6.12
N LEU A 72 10.18 -12.79 5.64
CA LEU A 72 10.87 -12.57 4.37
C LEU A 72 9.91 -12.64 3.18
N ASP A 73 8.97 -13.60 3.20
CA ASP A 73 7.91 -13.71 2.19
C ASP A 73 7.03 -12.46 2.14
N ILE A 74 6.66 -11.91 3.32
CA ILE A 74 5.94 -10.63 3.41
C ILE A 74 6.77 -9.48 2.82
N TYR A 75 8.09 -9.46 3.04
CA TYR A 75 8.94 -8.43 2.45
C TYR A 75 8.96 -8.51 0.92
N VAL A 76 9.01 -9.72 0.35
CA VAL A 76 8.84 -9.91 -1.10
C VAL A 76 7.48 -9.42 -1.58
N ASP A 77 6.41 -9.70 -0.83
CA ASP A 77 5.06 -9.22 -1.17
C ASP A 77 4.95 -7.69 -1.15
N ILE A 78 5.68 -7.01 -0.25
CA ILE A 78 5.78 -5.54 -0.26
C ILE A 78 6.45 -5.06 -1.56
N LEU A 79 7.59 -5.64 -1.95
CA LEU A 79 8.29 -5.27 -3.18
C LEU A 79 7.44 -5.55 -4.43
N ASN A 80 6.78 -6.71 -4.48
CA ASN A 80 5.86 -7.06 -5.57
C ASN A 80 4.65 -6.10 -5.64
N SER A 81 4.11 -5.70 -4.49
CA SER A 81 3.03 -4.71 -4.42
C SER A 81 3.50 -3.34 -4.93
N ILE A 82 4.74 -2.93 -4.63
CA ILE A 82 5.35 -1.70 -5.16
C ILE A 82 5.54 -1.80 -6.68
N SER A 83 6.01 -2.94 -7.18
CA SER A 83 6.16 -3.22 -8.62
C SER A 83 4.82 -3.07 -9.36
N LYS A 84 3.79 -3.77 -8.87
CA LYS A 84 2.43 -3.74 -9.43
C LYS A 84 1.78 -2.36 -9.32
N LEU A 85 1.98 -1.67 -8.20
CA LEU A 85 1.57 -0.28 -8.03
C LEU A 85 2.10 0.58 -9.18
N TRP A 86 3.40 0.55 -9.44
CA TRP A 86 4.00 1.38 -10.48
C TRP A 86 3.64 0.97 -11.89
N GLN A 87 3.55 -0.33 -12.17
CA GLN A 87 3.00 -0.84 -13.42
C GLN A 87 1.59 -0.28 -13.70
N LEU A 88 0.74 -0.22 -12.69
CA LEU A 88 -0.62 0.35 -12.83
C LEU A 88 -0.58 1.87 -13.00
N LEU A 89 0.30 2.58 -12.28
CA LEU A 89 0.46 4.03 -12.40
C LEU A 89 0.95 4.44 -13.80
N ASP A 90 1.91 3.73 -14.37
CA ASP A 90 2.42 3.96 -15.73
C ASP A 90 1.33 3.70 -16.79
N ASN A 91 0.47 2.72 -16.53
CA ASN A 91 -0.70 2.43 -17.35
C ASN A 91 -1.90 3.34 -17.05
N MET A 92 -1.76 4.33 -16.16
CA MET A 92 -2.82 5.23 -15.69
C MET A 92 -4.06 4.53 -15.10
N ASP A 93 -3.91 3.31 -14.58
CA ASP A 93 -4.95 2.62 -13.82
C ASP A 93 -4.89 3.00 -12.34
N TYR A 94 -5.20 4.27 -12.06
CA TYR A 94 -5.17 4.84 -10.72
C TYR A 94 -6.17 4.21 -9.74
N PRO A 95 -7.40 3.84 -10.15
CA PRO A 95 -8.32 3.20 -9.22
C PRO A 95 -7.80 1.86 -8.71
N THR A 96 -7.23 1.03 -9.59
CA THR A 96 -6.71 -0.30 -9.22
C THR A 96 -5.41 -0.20 -8.44
N SER A 97 -4.56 0.78 -8.76
CA SER A 97 -3.25 0.96 -8.10
C SER A 97 -3.38 1.24 -6.59
N TRP A 98 -4.51 1.79 -6.14
CA TRP A 98 -4.81 1.98 -4.71
C TRP A 98 -4.69 0.69 -3.89
N GLY A 99 -5.20 -0.43 -4.42
CA GLY A 99 -5.15 -1.70 -3.71
C GLY A 99 -3.71 -2.15 -3.45
N GLN A 100 -2.84 -1.99 -4.44
CA GLN A 100 -1.42 -2.35 -4.34
C GLN A 100 -0.66 -1.42 -3.38
N LEU A 101 -0.96 -0.12 -3.40
CA LEU A 101 -0.43 0.81 -2.42
C LEU A 101 -0.79 0.40 -0.99
N GLN A 102 -2.06 0.07 -0.74
CA GLN A 102 -2.50 -0.38 0.58
C GLN A 102 -1.87 -1.73 0.98
N ASN A 103 -1.66 -2.65 0.02
CA ASN A 103 -0.99 -3.93 0.30
C ASN A 103 0.44 -3.71 0.81
N ALA A 104 1.20 -2.85 0.14
CA ALA A 104 2.55 -2.52 0.57
C ALA A 104 2.57 -1.86 1.96
N ILE A 105 1.69 -0.88 2.21
CA ILE A 105 1.60 -0.19 3.51
C ILE A 105 1.23 -1.15 4.64
N ASP A 106 0.23 -2.02 4.44
CA ASP A 106 -0.19 -2.98 5.45
C ASP A 106 0.89 -4.03 5.72
N GLY A 107 1.59 -4.49 4.67
CA GLY A 107 2.73 -5.38 4.79
C GLY A 107 3.85 -4.75 5.63
N ILE A 108 4.20 -3.50 5.36
CA ILE A 108 5.18 -2.74 6.15
C ILE A 108 4.76 -2.65 7.63
N LYS A 109 3.50 -2.26 7.90
CA LYS A 109 2.98 -2.15 9.26
C LYS A 109 2.99 -3.47 10.00
N PHE A 110 2.74 -4.58 9.31
CA PHE A 110 2.84 -5.92 9.86
C PHE A 110 4.30 -6.26 10.18
N LEU A 111 5.20 -6.07 9.22
CA LEU A 111 6.62 -6.39 9.33
C LEU A 111 7.31 -5.64 10.47
N LYS A 112 7.00 -4.35 10.65
CA LYS A 112 7.52 -3.50 11.73
C LYS A 112 7.17 -3.99 13.15
N LYS A 113 6.21 -4.90 13.32
CA LYS A 113 5.92 -5.53 14.62
C LYS A 113 6.99 -6.53 15.04
N TYR A 114 7.78 -7.03 14.09
CA TYR A 114 8.72 -8.14 14.28
C TYR A 114 10.18 -7.78 14.00
N ILE A 115 10.44 -6.69 13.27
CA ILE A 115 11.80 -6.26 12.92
C ILE A 115 12.33 -5.25 13.94
N LEU A 116 13.55 -5.48 14.43
CA LEU A 116 14.27 -4.58 15.34
C LEU A 116 14.89 -3.36 14.64
N ASN A 117 15.47 -3.57 13.46
CA ASN A 117 16.15 -2.55 12.67
C ASN A 117 15.50 -2.37 11.27
N PRO A 118 14.33 -1.71 11.16
CA PRO A 118 13.64 -1.54 9.88
C PRO A 118 14.47 -0.79 8.81
N ASP A 119 15.44 0.02 9.23
CA ASP A 119 16.30 0.79 8.32
C ASP A 119 17.29 -0.07 7.52
N GLU A 120 17.68 -1.25 8.01
CA GLU A 120 18.56 -2.17 7.27
C GLU A 120 17.89 -2.65 5.97
N LEU A 121 16.56 -2.83 5.99
CA LEU A 121 15.75 -3.19 4.82
C LEU A 121 15.04 -1.98 4.19
N GLN A 122 15.47 -0.75 4.52
CA GLN A 122 14.87 0.50 4.02
C GLN A 122 13.36 0.65 4.28
N ILE A 123 12.81 -0.10 5.23
CA ILE A 123 11.35 -0.18 5.46
C ILE A 123 10.78 1.19 5.84
N ASN A 124 11.47 1.97 6.67
CA ASN A 124 11.02 3.30 7.06
C ASN A 124 11.02 4.29 5.87
N ILE A 125 12.00 4.18 4.96
CA ILE A 125 12.04 5.03 3.77
C ILE A 125 10.90 4.64 2.81
N LEU A 126 10.67 3.34 2.61
CA LEU A 126 9.56 2.84 1.81
C LEU A 126 8.20 3.25 2.39
N GLU A 127 8.02 3.15 3.71
CA GLU A 127 6.80 3.58 4.40
C GLU A 127 6.52 5.06 4.13
N ASN A 128 7.50 5.93 4.40
CA ASN A 128 7.37 7.38 4.18
C ASN A 128 7.04 7.71 2.71
N TYR A 129 7.69 7.03 1.78
CA TYR A 129 7.46 7.18 0.36
C TYR A 129 6.02 6.79 -0.03
N LEU A 130 5.54 5.63 0.43
CA LEU A 130 4.18 5.15 0.15
C LEU A 130 3.12 6.00 0.83
N GLU A 131 3.33 6.43 2.07
CA GLU A 131 2.44 7.36 2.77
C GLU A 131 2.39 8.73 2.10
N ASN A 132 3.52 9.22 1.57
CA ASN A 132 3.52 10.45 0.78
C ASN A 132 2.74 10.29 -0.53
N LEU A 133 2.86 9.14 -1.20
CA LEU A 133 2.08 8.83 -2.40
C LEU A 133 0.58 8.72 -2.09
N GLU A 134 0.22 8.11 -0.96
CA GLU A 134 -1.16 7.95 -0.48
C GLU A 134 -1.90 9.29 -0.42
N LYS A 135 -1.23 10.37 0.00
CA LYS A 135 -1.80 11.72 0.13
C LYS A 135 -2.28 12.33 -1.20
N TYR A 136 -1.85 11.80 -2.34
CA TYR A 136 -2.25 12.28 -3.67
C TYR A 136 -3.47 11.55 -4.22
N TYR A 137 -3.88 10.44 -3.60
CA TYR A 137 -5.12 9.78 -3.97
C TYR A 137 -6.35 10.58 -3.50
N PRO A 138 -7.45 10.55 -4.25
CA PRO A 138 -8.64 11.38 -3.97
C PRO A 138 -9.53 10.84 -2.85
N TYR A 139 -9.10 9.82 -2.10
CA TYR A 139 -9.93 9.13 -1.13
C TYR A 139 -9.84 9.78 0.25
N GLN A 140 -10.96 10.27 0.76
CA GLN A 140 -11.06 10.91 2.08
C GLN A 140 -12.15 10.30 2.98
N LEU A 141 -13.05 9.51 2.40
CA LEU A 141 -14.14 8.84 3.07
C LEU A 141 -14.18 7.38 2.64
N PHE A 142 -14.39 6.50 3.61
CA PHE A 142 -14.36 5.06 3.42
C PHE A 142 -15.56 4.43 4.10
N GLY A 143 -16.01 3.31 3.54
CA GLY A 143 -17.06 2.48 4.13
C GLY A 143 -16.52 1.67 5.29
N SER A 144 -17.28 1.63 6.38
CA SER A 144 -17.05 0.76 7.53
C SER A 144 -18.34 -0.02 7.80
N PRO A 145 -18.45 -1.24 7.24
CA PRO A 145 -19.60 -2.10 7.49
C PRO A 145 -19.55 -2.73 8.88
N GLU A 146 -20.72 -3.04 9.43
CA GLU A 146 -20.91 -3.74 10.70
C GLU A 146 -21.60 -5.07 10.43
N TYR A 147 -21.02 -6.16 10.92
CA TYR A 147 -21.46 -7.53 10.66
C TYR A 147 -21.75 -8.27 11.97
N ILE A 148 -22.76 -9.13 11.96
CA ILE A 148 -22.97 -10.16 12.97
C ILE A 148 -22.66 -11.52 12.32
N PHE A 149 -21.79 -12.30 12.95
CA PHE A 149 -21.45 -13.65 12.55
C PHE A 149 -21.89 -14.64 13.62
N LYS A 150 -22.42 -15.80 13.23
CA LYS A 150 -22.84 -16.82 14.21
C LYS A 150 -21.66 -17.52 14.87
N LYS A 151 -20.53 -17.61 14.16
CA LYS A 151 -19.38 -18.39 14.61
C LYS A 151 -18.08 -17.72 14.20
N GLU A 152 -17.12 -17.80 15.10
CA GLU A 152 -15.74 -17.34 14.89
C GLU A 152 -14.78 -18.48 15.24
N GLU A 153 -13.78 -18.70 14.39
CA GLU A 153 -12.77 -19.74 14.56
C GLU A 153 -11.36 -19.16 14.41
N CYS A 154 -10.42 -19.60 15.24
CA CYS A 154 -9.01 -19.34 15.05
C CYS A 154 -8.51 -20.14 13.83
N SER A 155 -7.79 -19.49 12.91
CA SER A 155 -7.22 -20.16 11.73
C SER A 155 -6.22 -21.27 12.04
N ILE A 156 -5.63 -21.28 13.25
CA ILE A 156 -4.56 -22.20 13.62
C ILE A 156 -5.10 -23.45 14.33
N CYS A 157 -5.95 -23.28 15.33
CA CYS A 157 -6.48 -24.41 16.12
C CYS A 157 -7.95 -24.75 15.83
N GLY A 158 -8.66 -23.95 15.04
CA GLY A 158 -10.08 -24.13 14.71
C GLY A 158 -11.05 -23.87 15.87
N ARG A 159 -10.55 -23.56 17.08
CA ARG A 159 -11.37 -23.23 18.25
C ARG A 159 -11.86 -21.79 18.20
N SER A 160 -12.85 -21.47 19.03
CA SER A 160 -13.26 -20.07 19.19
C SER A 160 -12.08 -19.23 19.70
N PRO A 161 -11.84 -18.01 19.19
CA PRO A 161 -10.85 -17.09 19.74
C PRO A 161 -11.09 -16.70 21.21
N TYR A 162 -12.32 -16.89 21.72
CA TYR A 162 -12.69 -16.64 23.12
C TYR A 162 -12.56 -17.88 24.02
N ASP A 163 -12.22 -19.04 23.44
CA ASP A 163 -11.96 -20.27 24.19
C ASP A 163 -10.67 -20.09 25.02
N PRO A 164 -10.71 -20.26 26.36
CA PRO A 164 -9.52 -20.16 27.21
C PRO A 164 -8.39 -21.11 26.83
N GLU A 165 -8.68 -22.22 26.14
CA GLU A 165 -7.66 -23.16 25.65
C GLU A 165 -7.03 -22.70 24.32
N CYS A 166 -7.60 -21.69 23.65
CA CYS A 166 -6.98 -21.09 22.47
C CYS A 166 -5.89 -20.08 22.90
N ILE A 167 -4.63 -20.48 22.76
CA ILE A 167 -3.47 -19.62 23.08
C ILE A 167 -3.06 -18.68 21.92
N HIS A 168 -3.74 -18.76 20.78
CA HIS A 168 -3.41 -17.99 19.58
C HIS A 168 -4.07 -16.61 19.61
N ILE A 169 -3.26 -15.56 19.50
CA ILE A 169 -3.71 -14.16 19.51
C ILE A 169 -3.75 -13.66 18.07
N THR A 170 -4.92 -13.16 17.66
CA THR A 170 -5.13 -12.63 16.30
C THR A 170 -4.07 -11.57 15.95
N GLY A 171 -3.46 -11.74 14.77
CA GLY A 171 -2.40 -10.90 14.25
C GLY A 171 -1.00 -11.24 14.76
N ARG A 172 -0.82 -12.34 15.51
CA ARG A 172 0.49 -12.89 15.89
C ARG A 172 0.91 -14.06 15.00
N LEU A 173 2.22 -14.30 14.94
CA LEU A 173 2.85 -15.37 14.18
C LEU A 173 3.00 -16.63 15.02
N TYR A 174 2.75 -17.77 14.40
CA TYR A 174 2.90 -19.10 14.96
C TYR A 174 3.30 -20.05 13.83
N MET A 175 4.47 -20.68 13.95
CA MET A 175 4.96 -21.68 12.98
C MET A 175 4.88 -21.23 11.51
N GLY A 176 5.24 -19.98 11.22
CA GLY A 176 5.22 -19.45 9.85
C GLY A 176 3.82 -19.12 9.31
N GLU A 177 2.84 -18.92 10.19
CA GLU A 177 1.48 -18.49 9.86
C GLU A 177 0.97 -17.39 10.81
N VAL A 178 0.14 -16.49 10.31
CA VAL A 178 -0.52 -15.47 11.13
C VAL A 178 -1.86 -16.01 11.63
N ALA A 179 -2.06 -15.96 12.95
CA ALA A 179 -3.36 -16.25 13.53
C ALA A 179 -4.37 -15.20 13.06
N ILE A 180 -5.42 -15.64 12.37
CA ILE A 180 -6.56 -14.80 11.98
C ILE A 180 -7.85 -15.39 12.55
N THR A 181 -8.81 -14.50 12.81
CA THR A 181 -10.18 -14.92 13.13
C THR A 181 -10.95 -15.13 11.84
N LEU A 182 -11.38 -16.37 11.62
CA LEU A 182 -12.27 -16.75 10.53
C LEU A 182 -13.70 -16.52 10.98
N HIS A 183 -14.34 -15.52 10.41
CA HIS A 183 -15.76 -15.27 10.61
C HIS A 183 -16.56 -16.20 9.70
N LYS A 184 -17.46 -17.01 10.29
CA LYS A 184 -18.30 -18.00 9.60
C LYS A 184 -19.76 -17.64 9.80
N ASP A 185 -20.58 -18.07 8.85
CA ASP A 185 -22.04 -17.95 8.91
C ASP A 185 -22.47 -16.50 9.20
N LEU A 186 -22.30 -15.62 8.20
CA LEU A 186 -22.81 -14.26 8.26
C LEU A 186 -24.31 -14.29 8.59
N GLU A 187 -24.66 -13.70 9.71
CA GLU A 187 -26.03 -13.65 10.20
C GLU A 187 -26.74 -12.40 9.69
N ASP A 188 -26.12 -11.24 9.89
CA ASP A 188 -26.71 -9.95 9.50
C ASP A 188 -25.65 -8.87 9.23
N ILE A 189 -26.05 -7.84 8.50
CA ILE A 189 -25.30 -6.60 8.30
C ILE A 189 -26.09 -5.49 9.01
N THR A 190 -25.67 -5.13 10.22
CA THR A 190 -26.44 -4.24 11.09
C THR A 190 -26.31 -2.77 10.75
N GLY A 191 -25.26 -2.41 10.02
CA GLY A 191 -24.94 -1.01 9.81
C GLY A 191 -23.86 -0.79 8.77
N PHE A 192 -23.79 0.46 8.34
CA PHE A 192 -22.76 0.95 7.46
C PHE A 192 -22.45 2.41 7.80
N SER A 193 -21.20 2.66 8.21
CA SER A 193 -20.72 3.99 8.59
C SER A 193 -19.78 4.55 7.54
N LEU A 194 -19.82 5.87 7.34
CA LEU A 194 -18.82 6.60 6.55
C LEU A 194 -17.79 7.24 7.47
N VAL A 195 -16.53 6.86 7.30
CA VAL A 195 -15.44 7.27 8.19
C VAL A 195 -14.27 7.85 7.43
N LYS A 196 -13.54 8.76 8.08
CA LYS A 196 -12.29 9.35 7.54
C LYS A 196 -11.06 8.49 7.81
N ASN A 197 -11.07 7.74 8.92
CA ASN A 197 -9.93 6.95 9.39
C ASN A 197 -10.35 5.47 9.57
N PRO A 198 -10.55 4.71 8.48
CA PRO A 198 -10.94 3.31 8.57
C PRO A 198 -9.75 2.43 8.98
N LYS A 199 -10.05 1.25 9.52
CA LYS A 199 -9.05 0.17 9.65
C LYS A 199 -8.62 -0.36 8.27
N ASN A 200 -9.55 -0.46 7.32
CA ASN A 200 -9.28 -0.88 5.95
C ASN A 200 -9.57 0.25 4.96
N LYS A 201 -8.52 0.89 4.43
CA LYS A 201 -8.63 1.96 3.45
C LYS A 201 -9.00 1.49 2.03
N ARG A 202 -9.12 0.18 1.78
CA ARG A 202 -9.59 -0.35 0.47
C ARG A 202 -11.10 -0.22 0.28
N CYS A 203 -11.85 0.03 1.36
CA CYS A 203 -13.30 0.24 1.33
C CYS A 203 -13.66 1.64 0.80
N ILE A 204 -13.24 1.95 -0.43
CA ILE A 204 -13.45 3.24 -1.09
C ILE A 204 -14.91 3.38 -1.56
N LEU A 205 -15.42 4.62 -1.54
CA LEU A 205 -16.68 4.97 -2.17
C LEU A 205 -16.40 5.45 -3.60
N LYS A 206 -16.89 4.75 -4.61
CA LYS A 206 -16.81 5.20 -6.01
C LYS A 206 -17.98 6.13 -6.32
N ILE A 207 -17.71 7.42 -6.49
CA ILE A 207 -18.74 8.46 -6.72
C ILE A 207 -18.96 8.70 -8.23
N LYS A 208 -17.92 8.56 -9.05
CA LYS A 208 -17.97 8.71 -10.51
C LYS A 208 -17.05 7.67 -11.16
N ASP A 209 -17.39 7.25 -12.38
CA ASP A 209 -16.54 6.38 -13.17
C ASP A 209 -15.25 7.10 -13.57
N PHE A 210 -14.14 6.38 -13.49
CA PHE A 210 -12.84 6.88 -13.95
C PHE A 210 -12.69 6.58 -15.45
N LYS A 211 -12.45 7.62 -16.23
CA LYS A 211 -12.07 7.53 -17.65
C LYS A 211 -10.64 8.00 -17.83
N LYS A 212 -9.79 7.13 -18.34
CA LYS A 212 -8.36 7.37 -18.50
C LYS A 212 -8.09 8.55 -19.44
N GLU A 213 -8.88 8.70 -20.49
CA GLU A 213 -8.75 9.72 -21.52
C GLU A 213 -9.03 11.13 -21.00
N GLU A 214 -9.71 11.24 -19.85
CA GLU A 214 -10.14 12.50 -19.24
C GLU A 214 -9.49 12.72 -17.87
N VAL A 215 -8.35 12.07 -17.57
CA VAL A 215 -7.70 12.08 -16.24
C VAL A 215 -7.55 13.49 -15.65
N GLU A 216 -7.23 14.49 -16.48
CA GLU A 216 -7.09 15.91 -16.09
C GLU A 216 -8.39 16.54 -15.52
N LYS A 217 -9.54 15.96 -15.87
CA LYS A 217 -10.87 16.35 -15.40
C LYS A 217 -11.36 15.48 -14.24
N THR A 218 -10.61 14.45 -13.86
CA THR A 218 -10.96 13.54 -12.76
C THR A 218 -10.30 13.96 -11.44
N SER A 219 -10.76 13.36 -10.35
CA SER A 219 -10.14 13.51 -9.03
C SER A 219 -8.70 12.97 -8.95
N TYR A 220 -8.24 12.21 -9.94
CA TYR A 220 -6.87 11.70 -10.01
C TYR A 220 -5.89 12.65 -10.70
N ASN A 221 -6.31 13.81 -11.21
CA ASN A 221 -5.42 14.76 -11.89
C ASN A 221 -4.18 15.11 -11.05
N ILE A 222 -4.36 15.30 -9.73
CA ILE A 222 -3.26 15.62 -8.81
C ILE A 222 -2.24 14.48 -8.74
N LEU A 223 -2.70 13.23 -8.61
CA LEU A 223 -1.85 12.05 -8.66
C LEU A 223 -1.18 11.90 -10.03
N HIS A 224 -1.93 12.06 -11.12
CA HIS A 224 -1.42 12.00 -12.49
C HIS A 224 -0.26 12.99 -12.70
N THR A 225 -0.44 14.24 -12.27
CA THR A 225 0.59 15.28 -12.34
C THR A 225 1.84 14.89 -11.55
N LEU A 226 1.68 14.32 -10.35
CA LEU A 226 2.81 13.80 -9.57
C LEU A 226 3.56 12.70 -10.33
N ILE A 227 2.84 11.68 -10.84
CA ILE A 227 3.46 10.54 -11.54
C ILE A 227 4.20 11.01 -12.79
N MET A 228 3.59 11.86 -13.63
CA MET A 228 4.26 12.48 -14.78
C MET A 228 5.52 13.25 -14.40
N GLY A 229 5.51 13.87 -13.21
CA GLY A 229 6.64 14.62 -12.71
C GLY A 229 7.74 13.74 -12.09
N LEU A 230 7.40 12.64 -11.42
CA LEU A 230 8.35 11.66 -10.88
C LEU A 230 9.02 10.85 -11.99
N LYS A 231 8.26 10.44 -13.01
CA LYS A 231 8.67 9.66 -14.21
C LYS A 231 9.18 8.25 -13.95
N LYS A 232 9.51 7.89 -12.72
CA LYS A 232 10.03 6.57 -12.38
C LYS A 232 9.70 6.15 -10.94
N PRO A 233 9.61 4.84 -10.68
CA PRO A 233 9.47 4.29 -9.34
C PRO A 233 10.61 4.65 -8.41
N LEU A 234 10.33 4.61 -7.10
CA LEU A 234 11.32 4.70 -6.02
C LEU A 234 12.20 5.96 -6.03
N LEU A 235 11.82 6.99 -6.79
CA LEU A 235 12.32 8.36 -6.61
C LEU A 235 11.62 8.96 -5.39
N ASN A 236 12.36 9.14 -4.29
CA ASN A 236 11.78 9.67 -3.06
C ASN A 236 11.34 11.14 -3.24
N PHE A 237 10.38 11.57 -2.44
CA PHE A 237 9.88 12.94 -2.45
C PHE A 237 9.20 13.30 -1.14
N GLU A 238 9.12 14.61 -0.87
CA GLU A 238 8.34 15.17 0.24
C GLU A 238 7.16 15.98 -0.30
N GLY A 239 6.00 15.85 0.34
CA GLY A 239 4.79 16.60 0.02
C GLY A 239 3.50 15.84 0.35
N PRO A 240 2.34 16.34 -0.12
CA PRO A 240 2.17 17.60 -0.84
C PRO A 240 2.29 18.83 0.07
N VAL A 241 2.89 19.90 -0.44
CA VAL A 241 2.71 21.26 0.09
C VAL A 241 1.55 21.91 -0.68
N ILE A 242 0.48 22.26 0.03
CA ILE A 242 -0.75 22.78 -0.58
C ILE A 242 -0.79 24.30 -0.45
N LYS A 243 -1.03 25.00 -1.56
CA LYS A 243 -1.20 26.47 -1.58
C LYS A 243 -2.35 26.89 -2.48
N GLU A 244 -3.01 28.00 -2.15
CA GLU A 244 -3.89 28.66 -3.11
C GLU A 244 -3.06 29.44 -4.14
N GLY A 245 -3.47 29.38 -5.41
CA GLY A 245 -2.81 30.09 -6.49
C GLY A 245 -3.76 30.42 -7.64
N LEU A 246 -3.19 31.06 -8.66
CA LEU A 246 -3.87 31.44 -9.89
C LEU A 246 -3.16 30.80 -11.08
N LEU A 247 -3.87 29.99 -11.86
CA LEU A 247 -3.36 29.44 -13.11
C LEU A 247 -3.92 30.20 -14.32
N PRO A 248 -3.12 30.42 -15.38
CA PRO A 248 -3.62 30.95 -16.64
C PRO A 248 -4.75 30.07 -17.21
N ARG A 249 -5.74 30.70 -17.85
CA ARG A 249 -6.86 29.99 -18.48
C ARG A 249 -6.43 28.91 -19.48
N GLU A 250 -5.29 29.09 -20.13
CA GLU A 250 -4.74 28.18 -21.16
C GLU A 250 -4.49 26.76 -20.62
N TYR A 251 -4.28 26.60 -19.31
CA TYR A 251 -4.16 25.28 -18.66
C TYR A 251 -5.47 24.49 -18.66
N PHE A 252 -6.59 25.12 -18.99
CA PHE A 252 -7.93 24.52 -18.98
C PHE A 252 -8.56 24.50 -20.38
N ASN A 253 -7.72 24.46 -21.43
CA ASN A 253 -8.19 24.41 -22.82
C ASN A 253 -8.91 23.10 -23.15
N THR A 254 -8.69 22.03 -22.40
CA THR A 254 -9.40 20.75 -22.52
C THR A 254 -10.83 20.77 -21.97
N TYR A 255 -11.22 21.82 -21.22
CA TYR A 255 -12.54 21.95 -20.60
C TYR A 255 -13.56 22.58 -21.54
N ASP A 256 -14.71 21.92 -21.69
CA ASP A 256 -15.83 22.43 -22.44
C ASP A 256 -16.61 23.49 -21.66
N LYS A 257 -17.34 24.35 -22.38
CA LYS A 257 -18.17 25.41 -21.79
C LYS A 257 -19.18 24.87 -20.76
N ASN A 258 -19.68 23.65 -20.99
CA ASN A 258 -20.70 23.03 -20.15
C ASN A 258 -20.14 22.14 -19.04
N ASP A 259 -18.82 21.89 -19.01
CA ASP A 259 -18.17 21.11 -17.96
C ASP A 259 -18.32 21.79 -16.60
N GLU A 260 -18.17 21.00 -15.52
CA GLU A 260 -17.97 21.56 -14.18
C GLU A 260 -16.75 22.48 -14.19
N CYS A 261 -16.87 23.65 -13.57
CA CYS A 261 -15.84 24.67 -13.62
C CYS A 261 -14.58 24.19 -12.88
N PRO A 262 -13.38 24.29 -13.50
CA PRO A 262 -12.14 23.76 -12.94
C PRO A 262 -11.72 24.39 -11.61
N CYS A 263 -12.33 25.50 -11.19
CA CYS A 263 -12.08 26.12 -9.88
C CYS A 263 -12.73 25.39 -8.70
N GLY A 264 -13.48 24.30 -8.95
CA GLY A 264 -14.14 23.51 -7.91
C GLY A 264 -15.44 24.11 -7.34
N SER A 265 -15.99 25.14 -7.99
CA SER A 265 -17.23 25.81 -7.51
C SER A 265 -18.52 25.01 -7.68
N GLY A 266 -18.48 23.86 -8.39
CA GLY A 266 -19.67 23.08 -8.78
C GLY A 266 -20.56 23.72 -9.85
N LYS A 267 -20.24 24.93 -10.34
CA LYS A 267 -20.99 25.61 -11.42
C LYS A 267 -20.46 25.18 -12.80
N LYS A 268 -21.26 25.36 -13.86
CA LYS A 268 -20.78 25.19 -15.25
C LYS A 268 -19.68 26.20 -15.57
N TYR A 269 -18.66 25.78 -16.33
CA TYR A 269 -17.49 26.61 -16.64
C TYR A 269 -17.86 27.95 -17.29
N ILE A 270 -18.77 27.93 -18.28
CA ILE A 270 -19.28 29.13 -18.98
C ILE A 270 -19.89 30.18 -18.05
N THR A 271 -20.53 29.74 -16.97
CA THR A 271 -21.17 30.61 -15.97
C THR A 271 -20.25 31.04 -14.82
N CYS A 272 -19.02 30.53 -14.76
CA CYS A 272 -18.12 30.74 -13.63
C CYS A 272 -16.79 31.40 -14.01
N CYS A 273 -15.82 30.62 -14.50
CA CYS A 273 -14.47 31.12 -14.78
C CYS A 273 -14.14 31.28 -16.27
N TYR A 274 -15.01 30.90 -17.20
CA TYR A 274 -14.70 30.88 -18.64
C TYR A 274 -14.20 32.22 -19.21
N ARG A 275 -14.67 33.35 -18.68
CA ARG A 275 -14.25 34.70 -19.12
C ARG A 275 -13.07 35.27 -18.34
N ARG A 276 -12.54 34.54 -17.35
CA ARG A 276 -11.42 35.01 -16.52
C ARG A 276 -10.09 34.66 -17.19
N LYS A 277 -9.12 35.57 -17.12
CA LYS A 277 -7.75 35.32 -17.60
C LYS A 277 -7.00 34.32 -16.71
N TYR A 278 -7.30 34.35 -15.41
CA TYR A 278 -6.72 33.46 -14.41
C TYR A 278 -7.83 32.77 -13.60
N ILE A 279 -7.59 31.52 -13.24
CA ILE A 279 -8.52 30.68 -12.48
C ILE A 279 -7.88 30.32 -11.15
N LYS A 280 -8.63 30.52 -10.06
CA LYS A 280 -8.20 30.13 -8.70
C LYS A 280 -8.10 28.61 -8.62
N GLN A 281 -6.97 28.13 -8.12
CA GLN A 281 -6.65 26.72 -7.99
C GLN A 281 -6.00 26.41 -6.65
N THR A 282 -6.22 25.19 -6.19
CA THR A 282 -5.41 24.57 -5.11
C THR A 282 -4.22 23.90 -5.78
N LEU A 283 -3.03 24.43 -5.54
CA LEU A 283 -1.78 23.95 -6.12
C LEU A 283 -1.09 22.97 -5.18
N TYR A 284 -0.58 21.88 -5.75
CA TYR A 284 0.13 20.82 -5.04
C TYR A 284 1.59 20.85 -5.47
N TYR A 285 2.49 21.05 -4.50
CA TYR A 285 3.93 21.04 -4.73
C TYR A 285 4.56 19.85 -4.02
N TYR A 286 5.63 19.33 -4.61
CA TYR A 286 6.47 18.31 -4.01
C TYR A 286 7.94 18.61 -4.26
N ILE A 287 8.78 18.11 -3.36
CA ILE A 287 10.23 18.27 -3.43
C ILE A 287 10.80 16.90 -3.74
N LYS A 288 11.41 16.74 -4.92
CA LYS A 288 12.15 15.54 -5.26
C LYS A 288 13.33 15.36 -4.31
N LYS A 289 13.54 14.14 -3.86
CA LYS A 289 14.67 13.73 -3.04
C LYS A 289 15.51 12.73 -3.82
N GLU A 290 16.50 12.15 -3.16
CA GLU A 290 17.31 11.08 -3.72
C GLU A 290 16.48 9.83 -4.01
N GLU A 291 17.01 9.00 -4.90
CA GLU A 291 16.42 7.70 -5.16
C GLU A 291 16.61 6.80 -3.94
N ILE A 292 15.57 6.06 -3.59
CA ILE A 292 15.67 5.05 -2.54
C ILE A 292 16.61 3.97 -3.08
N SER A 293 17.59 3.51 -2.32
CA SER A 293 18.45 2.35 -2.65
C SER A 293 18.47 1.39 -1.48
N LEU A 294 18.46 0.08 -1.75
CA LEU A 294 18.86 -0.89 -0.73
C LEU A 294 20.36 -0.68 -0.45
N LYS A 295 20.76 -0.87 0.81
CA LYS A 295 22.13 -0.70 1.29
C LYS A 295 22.81 -2.05 1.40
#